data_AF-A0A2E9SLM3-F1
#
_entry.id   AF-A0A2E9SLM3-F1
#
_cell.length_a   1.000
_cell.length_b   1.000
_cell.length_c   1.000
_cell.angle_alpha   90.00
_cell.angle_beta   90.00
_cell.angle_gamma   90.00
#
_symmetry.space_group_name_H-M   'P 1'
#
loop_
_entity.id
_entity.type
_entity.pdbx_description
1 polymer ?
#
loop_
_entity_poly.entity_id
_entity_poly.type
_entity_poly.pdbx_seq_one_letter_code
_entity_poly.pdbx_strand_id
1 'polypeptide(L)'
;MKQQATHSEILLIASLVLRINELNTGHILTIDIHQSGLRLMTFDCDNRIEGCESIYQFEDAYLPKLRFLRHRLEKLEQEALGERREVLA
;
A
#
# COMPACT_ATOMS: atom_id res chain seq x y z
N MET A 1 10.11 20.05 -10.23
CA MET A 1 10.85 18.98 -9.51
C MET A 1 10.01 18.29 -8.42
N LYS A 2 9.32 19.00 -7.51
CA LYS A 2 8.53 18.35 -6.42
C LYS A 2 7.42 17.41 -6.91
N GLN A 3 6.71 17.79 -7.97
CA GLN A 3 5.61 17.00 -8.55
C GLN A 3 6.09 15.67 -9.16
N GLN A 4 7.32 15.63 -9.69
CA GLN A 4 7.91 14.41 -10.24
C GLN A 4 8.26 13.42 -9.11
N ALA A 5 8.82 13.91 -8.00
CA ALA A 5 9.10 13.08 -6.83
C ALA A 5 7.82 12.47 -6.24
N THR A 6 6.72 13.24 -6.19
CA THR A 6 5.41 12.74 -5.74
C THR A 6 4.88 11.63 -6.64
N HIS A 7 4.93 11.79 -7.97
CA HIS A 7 4.50 10.74 -8.90
C HIS A 7 5.33 9.46 -8.76
N SER A 8 6.65 9.59 -8.63
CA SER A 8 7.54 8.44 -8.41
C SER A 8 7.17 7.66 -7.15
N GLU A 9 6.88 8.33 -6.03
CA GLU A 9 6.48 7.65 -4.80
C GLU A 9 5.13 6.94 -4.96
N ILE A 10 4.15 7.55 -5.63
CA ILE A 10 2.84 6.91 -5.89
C ILE A 10 3.01 5.61 -6.69
N LEU A 11 3.84 5.63 -7.74
CA LEU A 11 4.11 4.44 -8.55
C LEU A 11 4.79 3.32 -7.75
N LEU A 12 5.74 3.67 -6.87
CA LEU A 12 6.39 2.70 -5.99
C LEU A 12 5.40 2.06 -5.02
N ILE A 13 4.52 2.86 -4.43
CA ILE A 13 3.48 2.42 -3.50
C ILE A 13 2.49 1.48 -4.20
N ALA A 14 2.05 1.82 -5.42
CA ALA A 14 1.17 0.96 -6.21
C ALA A 14 1.82 -0.39 -6.55
N SER A 15 3.11 -0.38 -6.92
CA SER A 15 3.88 -1.59 -7.20
C SER A 15 3.99 -2.51 -5.97
N LEU A 16 4.25 -1.94 -4.78
CA LEU A 16 4.32 -2.70 -3.53
C LEU A 16 2.99 -3.37 -3.20
N VAL A 17 1.87 -2.67 -3.37
CA VAL A 17 0.53 -3.25 -3.13
C VAL A 17 0.27 -4.45 -4.03
N LEU A 18 0.64 -4.37 -5.32
CA LEU A 18 0.53 -5.49 -6.23
C LEU A 18 1.36 -6.69 -5.76
N ARG A 19 2.63 -6.46 -5.38
CA ARG A 19 3.52 -7.53 -4.90
C ARG A 19 3.00 -8.17 -3.61
N ILE A 20 2.48 -7.41 -2.67
CA ILE A 20 1.89 -7.96 -1.43
C ILE A 20 0.69 -8.86 -1.77
N ASN A 21 -0.18 -8.44 -2.68
CA ASN A 21 -1.31 -9.27 -3.11
C ASN A 21 -0.85 -10.57 -3.79
N GLU A 22 0.20 -10.52 -4.62
CA GLU A 22 0.80 -11.70 -5.26
C GLU A 22 1.46 -12.66 -4.26
N LEU A 23 1.84 -12.16 -3.08
CA LEU A 23 2.46 -12.96 -2.02
C LEU A 23 1.46 -13.84 -1.25
N ASN A 24 0.16 -13.70 -1.54
CA ASN A 24 -0.92 -14.54 -1.02
C ASN A 24 -1.11 -14.42 0.50
N THR A 25 -1.47 -13.22 0.95
CA THR A 25 -1.68 -12.87 2.37
C THR A 25 -3.09 -13.17 2.88
N GLY A 26 -3.96 -13.84 2.11
CA GLY A 26 -5.38 -14.04 2.48
C GLY A 26 -6.23 -12.77 2.45
N HIS A 27 -5.60 -11.62 2.18
CA HIS A 27 -6.20 -10.29 2.12
C HIS A 27 -5.84 -9.63 0.79
N ILE A 28 -6.71 -8.75 0.32
CA ILE A 28 -6.47 -7.92 -0.87
C ILE A 28 -6.25 -6.48 -0.39
N LEU A 29 -5.06 -5.94 -0.65
CA LEU A 29 -4.76 -4.53 -0.47
C LEU A 29 -5.06 -3.76 -1.77
N THR A 30 -5.69 -2.61 -1.64
CA THR A 30 -5.98 -1.70 -2.75
C THR A 30 -5.68 -0.26 -2.36
N ILE A 31 -5.32 0.55 -3.35
CA ILE A 31 -5.18 2.00 -3.19
C ILE A 31 -6.33 2.65 -3.95
N ASP A 32 -7.22 3.29 -3.21
CA ASP A 32 -8.29 4.11 -3.76
C ASP A 32 -7.82 5.55 -3.93
N ILE A 33 -8.06 6.12 -5.11
CA ILE A 33 -7.78 7.52 -5.43
C ILE A 33 -9.11 8.26 -5.43
N HIS A 34 -9.37 9.02 -4.37
CA HIS A 34 -10.62 9.77 -4.22
C HIS A 34 -10.38 11.26 -4.43
N GLN A 35 -11.44 12.04 -4.64
CA GLN A 35 -11.37 13.48 -4.90
C GLN A 35 -10.61 14.30 -3.85
N SER A 36 -10.47 13.77 -2.64
CA SER A 36 -9.81 14.42 -1.51
C SER A 36 -8.44 13.82 -1.18
N GLY A 37 -7.99 12.75 -1.82
CA GLY A 37 -6.66 12.18 -1.62
C GLY A 37 -6.56 10.67 -1.90
N LEU A 38 -5.72 9.96 -1.14
CA LEU A 38 -5.47 8.53 -1.32
C LEU A 38 -5.87 7.77 -0.06
N ARG A 39 -6.43 6.59 -0.25
CA ARG A 39 -6.88 5.70 0.82
C ARG A 39 -6.36 4.30 0.56
N LEU A 40 -5.86 3.65 1.61
CA LEU A 40 -5.57 2.22 1.59
C LEU A 40 -6.83 1.51 2.02
N MET A 41 -7.26 0.52 1.25
CA MET A 41 -8.33 -0.37 1.67
C MET A 41 -7.81 -1.79 1.68
N THR A 42 -8.10 -2.50 2.76
CA THR A 42 -7.82 -3.93 2.93
C THR A 42 -9.13 -4.68 2.89
N PHE A 43 -9.16 -5.73 2.10
CA PHE A 43 -10.29 -6.63 1.97
C PHE A 43 -9.91 -8.04 2.40
N ASP A 44 -10.86 -8.79 2.95
CA ASP A 44 -10.73 -10.23 3.13
C ASP A 44 -10.92 -10.99 1.81
N CYS A 45 -10.79 -12.33 1.87
CA CYS A 45 -11.01 -13.22 0.74
C CYS A 45 -12.46 -13.25 0.20
N ASP A 46 -13.42 -12.73 0.97
CA ASP A 46 -14.83 -12.57 0.60
C ASP A 46 -15.12 -11.16 0.01
N ASN A 47 -14.09 -10.37 -0.29
CA ASN A 47 -14.16 -8.98 -0.75
C ASN A 47 -14.88 -8.03 0.23
N ARG A 48 -14.87 -8.31 1.53
CA ARG A 48 -15.40 -7.41 2.56
C ARG A 48 -14.29 -6.51 3.06
N ILE A 49 -14.63 -5.24 3.29
CA ILE A 49 -13.67 -4.26 3.81
C ILE A 49 -13.36 -4.62 5.28
N GLU A 50 -12.10 -4.93 5.55
CA GLU A 50 -11.59 -5.10 6.92
C GLU A 50 -10.88 -3.85 7.43
N GLY A 51 -10.30 -3.06 6.51
CA GLY A 51 -9.52 -1.88 6.85
C GLY A 51 -9.69 -0.78 5.83
N CYS A 52 -9.77 0.47 6.32
CA CYS A 52 -9.85 1.66 5.51
C CYS A 52 -9.05 2.78 6.20
N GLU A 53 -7.88 3.10 5.65
CA GLU A 53 -7.00 4.14 6.18
C GLU A 53 -6.83 5.25 5.14
N SER A 54 -7.23 6.48 5.48
CA SER A 54 -6.88 7.65 4.67
C SER A 54 -5.39 7.92 4.82
N ILE A 55 -4.64 7.63 3.76
CA ILE A 55 -3.19 7.78 3.78
C ILE A 55 -2.76 9.21 3.48
N TYR A 56 -3.62 9.92 2.76
CA TYR A 56 -3.27 11.19 2.17
C TYR A 56 -4.51 12.03 1.87
N GLN A 57 -4.41 13.33 2.11
CA GLN A 57 -5.40 14.33 1.71
C GLN A 57 -4.72 15.41 0.86
N PHE A 58 -5.39 15.92 -0.18
CA PHE A 58 -4.81 16.86 -1.15
C PHE A 58 -4.33 18.21 -0.58
N GLU A 59 -4.57 18.48 0.69
CA GLU A 59 -4.24 19.75 1.35
C GLU A 59 -2.90 19.73 2.12
N ASP A 60 -2.26 18.57 2.29
CA ASP A 60 -1.07 18.40 3.15
C ASP A 60 0.27 18.33 2.41
N ALA A 61 1.40 18.50 3.13
CA ALA A 61 2.74 18.26 2.58
C ALA A 61 2.93 16.79 2.13
N TYR A 62 3.02 16.60 0.82
CA TYR A 62 2.82 15.33 0.11
C TYR A 62 3.96 14.31 0.32
N LEU A 63 5.22 14.74 0.18
CA LEU A 63 6.36 13.84 -0.01
C LEU A 63 6.76 13.03 1.24
N PRO A 64 6.80 13.61 2.46
CA PRO A 64 7.13 12.84 3.66
C PRO A 64 6.10 11.77 4.00
N LYS A 65 4.80 12.05 3.79
CA LYS A 65 3.72 11.10 4.07
C LYS A 65 3.75 9.90 3.11
N LEU A 66 3.99 10.13 1.82
CA LEU A 66 4.14 9.04 0.84
C LEU A 66 5.34 8.14 1.16
N ARG A 67 6.46 8.72 1.59
CA ARG A 67 7.64 7.94 2.01
C ARG A 67 7.38 7.09 3.24
N PHE A 68 6.59 7.61 4.19
CA PHE A 68 6.17 6.84 5.36
C PHE A 68 5.26 5.68 4.98
N LEU A 69 4.27 5.90 4.10
CA LEU A 69 3.43 4.82 3.59
C LEU A 69 4.28 3.74 2.89
N ARG A 70 5.18 4.15 1.98
CA ARG A 70 6.07 3.23 1.27
C ARG A 70 6.83 2.35 2.26
N HIS A 71 7.42 2.95 3.29
CA HIS A 71 8.15 2.20 4.32
C HIS A 71 7.26 1.18 5.07
N ARG A 72 6.00 1.51 5.37
CA ARG A 72 5.06 0.56 5.98
C ARG A 72 4.73 -0.61 5.03
N LEU A 73 4.48 -0.32 3.76
CA LEU A 73 4.22 -1.36 2.76
C LEU A 73 5.44 -2.25 2.52
N GLU A 74 6.65 -1.70 2.52
CA GLU A 74 7.89 -2.48 2.45
C GLU A 74 8.00 -3.47 3.62
N LYS A 75 7.60 -3.08 4.84
CA LYS A 75 7.57 -4.01 5.98
C LYS A 75 6.56 -5.14 5.78
N LEU A 76 5.34 -4.82 5.37
CA LEU A 76 4.31 -5.82 5.08
C LEU A 76 4.76 -6.79 3.97
N GLU A 77 5.44 -6.29 2.94
CA GLU A 77 6.02 -7.15 1.90
C GLU A 77 7.07 -8.10 2.48
N GLN A 78 7.95 -7.64 3.37
CA GLN A 78 8.95 -8.50 4.02
C GLN A 78 8.32 -9.55 4.94
N GLU A 79 7.28 -9.17 5.69
CA GLU A 79 6.50 -10.09 6.53
C GLU A 79 5.85 -11.18 5.67
N ALA A 80 5.13 -10.79 4.60
CA ALA A 80 4.51 -11.72 3.66
C ALA A 80 5.55 -12.64 2.95
N LEU A 81 6.73 -12.12 2.61
CA LEU A 81 7.84 -12.91 2.07
C LEU A 81 8.40 -13.92 3.08
N GLY A 82 8.46 -13.54 4.36
CA GLY A 82 8.88 -14.42 5.46
C GLY A 82 7.92 -15.58 5.63
N GLU A 83 6.64 -15.30 5.78
CA GLU A 83 5.57 -16.30 5.94
C GLU A 83 5.54 -17.28 4.76
N ARG A 84 5.64 -16.79 3.52
CA ARG A 84 5.66 -17.64 2.33
C ARG A 84 6.87 -18.58 2.28
N ARG A 85 8.03 -18.16 2.80
CA ARG A 85 9.22 -19.02 2.89
C ARG A 85 9.05 -20.12 3.92
N GLU A 86 8.40 -19.85 5.05
CA GLU A 86 8.11 -20.85 6.07
C GLU A 86 7.11 -21.91 5.59
N VAL A 87 6.11 -21.53 4.78
CA VAL A 87 5.13 -22.47 4.21
C VAL A 87 5.75 -23.39 3.15
N LEU A 88 6.83 -22.96 2.48
CA LEU A 88 7.49 -23.71 1.39
C LEU A 88 8.71 -24.53 1.85
N ALA A 89 9.12 -24.41 3.12
CA ALA A 89 10.24 -25.14 3.71
C ALA A 89 9.79 -26.46 4.36
#